data_AF-A0A8K0Y6I9-F1
#
_entry.id   AF-A0A8K0Y6I9-F1
#
_cell.length_a   1.000
_cell.length_b   1.000
_cell.length_c   1.000
_cell.angle_alpha   90.00
_cell.angle_beta   90.00
_cell.angle_gamma   90.00
#
_symmetry.space_group_name_H-M   'P 1'
#
loop_
_entity.id
_entity.type
_entity.pdbx_description
1 polymer ?
#
loop_
_entity_poly.entity_id
_entity_poly.type
_entity_poly.pdbx_seq_one_letter_code
_entity_poly.pdbx_strand_id
1 'polypeptide(L)'
;MQRNKQQREVPPLPNIMGTILQSIPKEAEVTKIEYEGPRIAIYTRNPRYLMEHNEVISNMVNVIKKRIVVRTEKTIRKTEEEAREILVQMLPKGD
;
A
#
# COMPACT_ATOMS: atom_id res chain seq x y z
N MET A 1 -29.77 38.75 -2.71
CA MET A 1 -29.94 37.52 -3.51
C MET A 1 -28.66 36.71 -3.44
N GLN A 2 -28.74 35.48 -2.95
CA GLN A 2 -27.64 34.68 -2.43
C GLN A 2 -26.72 34.19 -3.57
N ARG A 3 -25.40 34.34 -3.42
CA ARG A 3 -24.41 33.77 -4.34
C ARG A 3 -24.37 32.25 -4.13
N ASN A 4 -24.93 31.50 -5.09
CA ASN A 4 -24.77 30.05 -5.15
C ASN A 4 -23.29 29.70 -5.27
N LYS A 5 -22.71 29.17 -4.20
CA LYS A 5 -21.46 28.42 -4.25
C LYS A 5 -21.73 27.20 -5.12
N GLN A 6 -21.33 27.26 -6.39
CA GLN A 6 -21.18 26.07 -7.22
C GLN A 6 -20.26 25.12 -6.47
N GLN A 7 -20.86 24.08 -5.89
CA GLN A 7 -20.13 22.90 -5.44
C GLN A 7 -19.42 22.38 -6.67
N ARG A 8 -18.09 22.46 -6.67
CA ARG A 8 -17.27 21.83 -7.71
C ARG A 8 -17.53 20.34 -7.58
N GLU A 9 -18.43 19.80 -8.41
CA GLU A 9 -18.57 18.37 -8.61
C GLU A 9 -17.20 17.87 -9.06
N VAL A 10 -16.51 17.19 -8.15
CA VAL A 10 -15.26 16.51 -8.46
C VAL A 10 -15.64 15.47 -9.50
N PRO A 11 -15.08 15.48 -10.72
CA PRO A 11 -15.39 14.45 -11.71
C PRO A 11 -15.15 13.10 -11.05
N PRO A 12 -15.99 12.07 -11.31
CA PRO A 12 -15.79 10.76 -10.71
C PRO A 12 -14.37 10.35 -11.09
N LEU A 13 -13.48 10.30 -10.09
CA LEU A 13 -12.15 9.78 -10.30
C LEU A 13 -12.36 8.43 -11.00
N PRO A 14 -11.65 8.11 -12.10
CA PRO A 14 -11.64 6.74 -12.60
C PRO A 14 -11.43 5.87 -11.36
N ASN A 15 -12.29 4.87 -11.15
CA ASN A 15 -12.54 4.26 -9.85
C ASN A 15 -11.35 3.37 -9.46
N ILE A 16 -10.17 3.99 -9.30
CA ILE A 16 -8.85 3.41 -9.10
C ILE A 16 -8.90 2.56 -7.84
N MET A 17 -9.55 3.06 -6.79
CA MET A 17 -9.76 2.30 -5.57
C MET A 17 -10.58 1.03 -5.79
N GLY A 18 -11.65 1.11 -6.59
CA GLY A 18 -12.42 -0.06 -6.99
C GLY A 18 -11.60 -1.07 -7.80
N THR A 19 -10.80 -0.61 -8.77
CA THR A 19 -9.91 -1.47 -9.56
C THR A 19 -8.83 -2.12 -8.70
N ILE A 20 -8.25 -1.39 -7.74
CA ILE A 20 -7.28 -1.94 -6.80
C ILE A 20 -7.92 -3.01 -5.93
N LEU A 21 -9.09 -2.75 -5.35
CA LEU A 21 -9.78 -3.72 -4.49
C LEU A 21 -10.22 -4.99 -5.24
N GLN A 22 -10.56 -4.88 -6.53
CA GLN A 22 -10.91 -6.03 -7.36
C GLN A 22 -9.69 -6.83 -7.84
N SER A 23 -8.57 -6.17 -8.07
CA SER A 23 -7.33 -6.81 -8.55
C SER A 23 -6.48 -7.41 -7.44
N ILE A 24 -6.70 -6.97 -6.19
CA ILE A 24 -5.98 -7.51 -5.03
C ILE A 24 -6.66 -8.79 -4.53
N PRO A 25 -5.90 -9.90 -4.44
CA PRO A 25 -6.38 -11.14 -3.82
C PRO A 25 -6.61 -10.93 -2.31
N LYS A 26 -7.64 -11.58 -1.77
CA LYS A 26 -8.02 -11.45 -0.34
C LYS A 26 -6.91 -11.97 0.58
N GLU A 27 -6.12 -12.92 0.08
CA GLU A 27 -4.96 -13.54 0.72
C GLU A 27 -3.84 -12.54 1.04
N ALA A 28 -3.79 -11.42 0.31
CA ALA A 28 -2.85 -10.34 0.58
C ALA A 28 -3.23 -9.48 1.80
N GLU A 29 -4.39 -9.72 2.43
CA GLU A 29 -4.87 -9.03 3.64
C GLU A 29 -4.61 -7.51 3.63
N VAL A 30 -5.11 -6.86 2.58
CA VAL A 30 -4.95 -5.41 2.43
C VAL A 30 -5.88 -4.68 3.37
N THR A 31 -5.29 -3.84 4.22
CA THR A 31 -6.00 -3.12 5.28
C THR A 31 -6.30 -1.67 4.90
N LYS A 32 -5.43 -1.06 4.09
CA LYS A 32 -5.55 0.36 3.75
C LYS A 32 -4.90 0.66 2.41
N ILE A 33 -5.49 1.59 1.67
CA ILE A 33 -4.92 2.14 0.44
C ILE A 33 -4.91 3.66 0.59
N GLU A 34 -3.74 4.28 0.38
CA GLU A 34 -3.57 5.73 0.51
C GLU A 34 -2.77 6.30 -0.65
N TYR A 35 -3.00 7.58 -0.95
CA TYR A 35 -2.16 8.33 -1.88
C TYR A 35 -1.01 8.99 -1.11
N GLU A 36 0.22 8.49 -1.31
CA GLU A 36 1.46 9.05 -0.78
C GLU A 36 2.15 9.88 -1.88
N GLY A 37 1.69 11.12 -2.07
CA GLY A 37 2.19 12.04 -3.09
C GLY A 37 1.97 11.48 -4.52
N PRO A 38 3.03 11.21 -5.31
CA PRO A 38 2.89 10.63 -6.65
C PRO A 38 2.67 9.11 -6.65
N ARG A 39 2.62 8.48 -5.47
CA ARG A 39 2.55 7.02 -5.28
C ARG A 39 1.24 6.61 -4.63
N ILE A 40 0.79 5.39 -4.94
CA ILE A 40 -0.32 4.73 -4.25
C ILE A 40 0.29 3.72 -3.28
N ALA A 41 0.10 3.94 -1.99
CA ALA A 41 0.57 3.05 -0.92
C ALA A 41 -0.52 2.05 -0.55
N ILE A 42 -0.18 0.76 -0.59
CA ILE A 42 -1.05 -0.35 -0.20
C ILE A 42 -0.47 -0.95 1.08
N TYR A 43 -1.26 -0.95 2.14
CA TYR A 43 -0.90 -1.53 3.43
C TYR A 43 -1.44 -2.95 3.54
N THR A 44 -0.56 -3.89 3.87
CA THR A 44 -0.86 -5.32 3.99
C THR A 44 -0.43 -5.87 5.35
N ARG A 45 -1.22 -6.80 5.91
CA ARG A 45 -0.81 -7.63 7.06
C ARG A 45 -0.04 -8.89 6.66
N ASN A 46 -0.08 -9.27 5.38
CA ASN A 46 0.62 -10.42 4.85
C ASN A 46 1.60 -9.99 3.73
N PRO A 47 2.74 -9.36 4.10
CA PRO A 47 3.73 -8.93 3.10
C PRO A 47 4.35 -10.11 2.34
N ARG A 48 4.42 -11.30 2.94
CA ARG A 48 5.01 -12.50 2.31
C ARG A 48 4.26 -12.88 1.04
N TYR A 49 2.93 -12.91 1.10
CA TYR A 49 2.11 -13.23 -0.07
C TYR A 49 2.39 -12.29 -1.25
N LEU A 50 2.49 -10.99 -1.01
CA LEU A 50 2.77 -10.01 -2.07
C LEU A 50 4.20 -10.13 -2.63
N MET A 51 5.16 -10.59 -1.81
CA MET A 51 6.53 -10.86 -2.26
C MET A 51 6.61 -12.12 -3.13
N GLU A 52 5.79 -13.13 -2.85
CA GLU A 52 5.70 -14.36 -3.66
C GLU A 52 4.93 -14.13 -4.97
N HIS A 53 3.91 -13.27 -4.96
CA HIS A 53 3.04 -12.99 -6.10
C HIS A 53 3.26 -11.58 -6.70
N ASN A 54 4.51 -11.26 -7.08
CA ASN A 54 4.86 -9.95 -7.66
C ASN A 54 4.10 -9.58 -8.95
N GLU A 55 3.58 -10.57 -9.67
CA GLU A 55 2.80 -10.37 -10.90
C GLU A 55 1.52 -9.57 -10.65
N VAL A 56 0.87 -9.76 -9.49
CA VAL A 56 -0.37 -9.06 -9.11
C VAL A 56 -0.15 -7.55 -9.10
N ILE A 57 0.93 -7.10 -8.47
CA ILE A 57 1.28 -5.68 -8.38
C ILE A 57 1.66 -5.15 -9.76
N SER A 58 2.40 -5.93 -10.55
CA SER A 58 2.85 -5.53 -11.89
C SER A 58 1.68 -5.31 -12.85
N ASN A 59 0.69 -6.21 -12.83
CA ASN A 59 -0.54 -6.10 -13.62
C ASN A 59 -1.34 -4.84 -13.22
N MET A 60 -1.43 -4.58 -11.92
CA MET A 60 -2.12 -3.40 -11.39
C MET A 60 -1.45 -2.09 -11.79
N VAL A 61 -0.11 -2.02 -11.74
CA VAL A 61 0.67 -0.87 -12.23
C VAL A 61 0.41 -0.64 -13.72
N ASN A 62 0.31 -1.71 -14.51
CA ASN A 62 0.03 -1.64 -15.94
C ASN A 62 -1.35 -1.09 -16.28
N VAL A 63 -2.37 -1.40 -15.47
CA VAL A 63 -3.74 -0.91 -15.63
C VAL A 63 -3.87 0.54 -15.14
N ILE A 64 -3.34 0.84 -13.96
CA ILE A 64 -3.55 2.13 -13.28
C ILE A 64 -2.59 3.21 -13.80
N LYS A 65 -1.45 2.83 -14.38
CA LYS A 65 -0.38 3.74 -14.86
C LYS A 65 0.11 4.71 -13.77
N LYS A 66 0.07 4.28 -12.51
CA LYS A 66 0.62 4.99 -11.34
C LYS A 66 1.62 4.11 -10.61
N ARG A 67 2.56 4.72 -9.90
CA ARG A 67 3.53 3.99 -9.09
C ARG A 67 2.85 3.45 -7.84
N ILE A 68 2.86 2.14 -7.67
CA ILE A 68 2.28 1.46 -6.50
C ILE A 68 3.43 1.05 -5.56
N VAL A 69 3.22 1.21 -4.25
CA VAL A 69 4.17 0.83 -3.21
C VAL A 69 3.45 -0.04 -2.19
N VAL A 70 4.03 -1.19 -1.88
CA VAL A 70 3.55 -2.07 -0.82
C VAL A 70 4.20 -1.69 0.50
N ARG A 71 3.39 -1.55 1.55
CA ARG A 71 3.81 -1.25 2.92
C ARG A 71 3.27 -2.32 3.86
N THR A 72 4.03 -2.66 4.89
CA THR A 72 3.52 -3.48 6.00
C THR A 72 2.57 -2.65 6.85
N GLU A 73 1.50 -3.25 7.33
CA GLU A 73 0.59 -2.61 8.27
C GLU A 73 1.29 -2.38 9.63
N LYS A 74 0.88 -1.36 10.41
CA LYS A 74 1.59 -0.97 11.64
C LYS A 74 1.45 -2.00 12.77
N THR A 75 0.33 -2.72 12.86
CA THR A 75 0.08 -3.68 13.95
C THR A 75 0.98 -4.92 13.88
N ILE A 76 1.48 -5.28 12.70
CA ILE A 76 2.41 -6.42 12.53
C ILE A 76 3.89 -6.02 12.67
N ARG A 77 4.18 -4.72 12.79
CA ARG A 77 5.55 -4.23 12.94
C ARG A 77 5.98 -4.36 14.40
N LYS A 78 7.19 -4.84 14.60
CA LYS A 78 7.84 -4.82 15.91
C LYS A 78 8.17 -3.39 16.34
N THR A 79 8.35 -3.20 17.64
CA THR A 79 8.85 -1.93 18.17
C THR A 79 10.28 -1.68 17.71
N GLU A 80 10.73 -0.44 17.82
CA GLU A 80 12.09 -0.08 17.42
C GLU A 80 13.14 -0.81 18.27
N GLU A 81 12.86 -1.01 19.55
CA GLU A 81 13.72 -1.72 20.50
C GLU A 81 13.87 -3.19 20.10
N GLU A 82 12.76 -3.91 19.92
CA GLU A 82 12.78 -5.31 19.50
C GLU A 82 13.46 -5.49 18.14
N ALA A 83 13.17 -4.59 17.19
CA ALA A 83 13.77 -4.65 15.87
C ALA A 83 15.29 -4.47 15.94
N ARG A 84 15.77 -3.57 16.81
CA ARG A 84 17.21 -3.33 17.01
C ARG A 84 17.91 -4.55 17.60
N GLU A 85 17.31 -5.20 18.60
CA GLU A 85 17.86 -6.42 19.20
C GLU A 85 17.96 -7.56 18.17
N ILE A 86 16.90 -7.77 17.38
CA ILE A 86 16.88 -8.78 16.32
C ILE A 86 17.97 -8.50 15.28
N LEU A 87 18.14 -7.23 14.87
CA LEU A 87 19.17 -6.84 13.93
C LEU A 87 20.57 -7.15 14.47
N VAL A 88 20.87 -6.77 15.71
CA VAL A 88 22.19 -7.05 16.33
C VAL A 88 22.46 -8.55 16.43
N GLN A 89 21.44 -9.37 16.71
CA GLN A 89 21.58 -10.83 16.75
C GLN A 89 21.80 -11.47 15.37
N MET A 90 21.15 -10.94 14.33
CA MET A 90 21.26 -11.47 12.96
C MET A 90 22.51 -10.99 12.23
N LEU A 91 23.04 -9.83 12.60
CA LEU A 91 24.25 -9.31 11.97
C LEU A 91 25.45 -10.20 12.33
N PRO A 92 26.28 -10.58 11.34
CA PRO A 92 27.50 -11.31 11.62
C PRO A 92 28.40 -10.44 12.51
N LYS A 93 28.91 -11.03 13.58
CA LYS A 93 29.97 -10.41 14.36
C LYS A 93 31.19 -10.43 13.46
N GLY A 94 31.57 -9.26 12.94
CA GLY A 94 32.77 -9.13 12.13
C GLY A 94 33.97 -9.65 12.91
N ASP A 95 34.81 -10.44 12.24
CA ASP A 95 36.18 -10.73 12.67
C ASP A 95 37.03 -9.45 12.67
#